data_AF-A0A821R190-F1
#
_entry.id   AF-A0A821R190-F1
#
_cell.length_a   1.000
_cell.length_b   1.000
_cell.length_c   1.000
_cell.angle_alpha   90.00
_cell.angle_beta   90.00
_cell.angle_gamma   90.00
#
_symmetry.space_group_name_H-M   'P 1'
#
loop_
_entity.id
_entity.type
_entity.pdbx_description
1 polymer ?
#
loop_
_entity_poly.entity_id
_entity_poly.type
_entity_poly.pdbx_seq_one_letter_code
_entity_poly.pdbx_strand_id
1 'polypeptide(L)'
;TYYYSLFSVVIILVVVFLIFLFPYVICATASTAGVNVSKILFEISFWLLWMNSTCNPFLYPFIQIKYRRAYMKLFQSFIKFFNFSR
;
A
#
# COMPACT_ATOMS: atom_id res chain seq x y z
N THR A 1 -0.95 4.20 25.72
CA THR A 1 -1.74 4.61 24.53
C THR A 1 -0.94 4.63 23.22
N TYR A 2 0.27 5.21 23.17
CA TYR A 2 1.09 5.25 21.94
C TYR A 2 1.52 3.87 21.39
N TYR A 3 1.89 2.93 22.27
CA TYR A 3 2.27 1.57 21.86
C TYR A 3 1.11 0.81 21.20
N TYR A 4 -0.10 0.91 21.77
CA TYR A 4 -1.32 0.33 21.18
C TYR A 4 -1.64 0.94 19.80
N SER A 5 -1.39 2.24 19.62
CA SER A 5 -1.53 2.90 18.32
C SER A 5 -0.52 2.40 17.29
N LEU A 6 0.76 2.24 17.66
CA LEU A 6 1.79 1.77 16.72
C LEU A 6 1.54 0.32 16.30
N PHE A 7 1.20 -0.54 17.25
CA PHE A 7 0.87 -1.94 16.99
C PHE A 7 -0.34 -2.09 16.04
N SER A 8 -1.38 -1.28 16.25
CA SER A 8 -2.55 -1.25 15.36
C SER A 8 -2.19 -0.85 13.93
N VAL A 9 -1.24 0.08 13.75
CA VAL A 9 -0.76 0.48 12.40
C VAL A 9 -0.09 -0.68 11.70
N VAL A 10 0.80 -1.39 12.40
CA VAL A 10 1.53 -2.54 11.83
C VAL A 10 0.55 -3.63 11.42
N ILE A 11 -0.46 -3.91 12.24
CA ILE A 11 -1.52 -4.88 11.88
C ILE A 11 -2.23 -4.46 10.59
N ILE A 12 -2.65 -3.20 10.46
CA ILE A 12 -3.34 -2.72 9.26
C ILE A 12 -2.44 -2.87 8.03
N LEU A 13 -1.16 -2.51 8.14
CA LEU A 13 -0.19 -2.66 7.04
C LEU A 13 0.00 -4.13 6.66
N VAL A 14 0.10 -5.03 7.64
CA VAL A 14 0.24 -6.48 7.41
C VAL A 14 -1.02 -7.04 6.75
N VAL A 15 -2.21 -6.67 7.20
CA VAL A 15 -3.48 -7.13 6.61
C VAL A 15 -3.60 -6.67 5.16
N VAL A 16 -3.32 -5.39 4.88
CA VAL A 16 -3.34 -4.86 3.51
C VAL A 16 -2.30 -5.59 2.64
N PHE A 17 -1.10 -5.80 3.16
CA PHE A 17 -0.05 -6.54 2.48
C PHE A 17 -0.51 -7.97 2.12
N LEU A 18 -1.15 -8.67 3.05
CA LEU A 18 -1.67 -10.01 2.83
C LEU A 18 -2.80 -10.03 1.80
N ILE A 19 -3.70 -9.04 1.79
CA ILE A 19 -4.78 -8.93 0.78
C ILE A 19 -4.20 -8.83 -0.64
N PHE A 20 -3.14 -8.04 -0.83
CA PHE A 20 -2.50 -7.90 -2.13
C PHE A 20 -1.61 -9.10 -2.49
N LEU A 21 -1.01 -9.76 -1.51
CA LEU A 21 -0.13 -10.91 -1.72
C LEU A 21 -0.88 -12.21 -2.02
N PHE A 22 -1.97 -12.45 -1.31
CA PHE A 22 -2.65 -13.74 -1.29
C PHE A 22 -3.12 -14.22 -2.68
N PRO A 23 -3.73 -13.38 -3.53
CA PRO A 23 -4.14 -13.81 -4.87
C PRO A 23 -2.98 -14.30 -5.73
N TYR A 24 -1.82 -13.63 -5.65
CA TYR A 24 -0.62 -14.01 -6.40
C TYR A 24 -0.04 -15.33 -5.90
N VAL A 25 0.07 -15.51 -4.58
CA VAL A 25 0.58 -16.76 -3.99
C VAL A 25 -0.30 -17.94 -4.39
N ILE A 26 -1.63 -17.80 -4.37
CA ILE A 26 -2.54 -18.87 -4.84
C ILE A 26 -2.30 -19.18 -6.31
N CYS A 27 -2.27 -18.17 -7.18
CA CYS A 27 -2.08 -18.39 -8.61
C CYS A 27 -0.71 -19.03 -8.93
N ALA A 28 0.35 -18.57 -8.27
CA ALA A 28 1.71 -19.10 -8.43
C ALA A 28 1.80 -20.56 -7.96
N THR A 29 1.29 -20.85 -6.75
CA THR A 29 1.30 -22.21 -6.20
C THR A 29 0.45 -23.18 -7.03
N ALA A 30 -0.75 -22.77 -7.43
CA ALA A 30 -1.62 -23.57 -8.30
C ALA A 30 -0.95 -23.86 -9.65
N SER A 31 -0.31 -22.86 -10.28
CA SER A 31 0.41 -23.05 -11.55
C SER A 31 1.59 -24.03 -11.39
N THR A 32 2.35 -23.94 -10.29
CA THR A 32 3.46 -24.88 -10.03
C THR A 32 2.97 -26.30 -9.71
N ALA A 33 1.75 -26.44 -9.19
CA ALA A 33 1.09 -27.72 -8.94
C ALA A 33 0.45 -28.33 -10.20
N GLY A 34 0.61 -27.70 -11.37
CA GLY A 34 0.05 -28.18 -12.64
C GLY A 34 -1.42 -27.82 -12.88
N VAL A 35 -2.01 -26.95 -12.06
CA VAL A 35 -3.35 -26.42 -12.31
C VAL A 35 -3.27 -25.40 -13.45
N ASN A 36 -4.18 -25.51 -14.41
CA ASN A 36 -4.27 -24.55 -15.51
C ASN A 36 -4.86 -23.22 -15.01
N VAL A 37 -3.99 -22.33 -14.53
CA VAL A 37 -4.35 -20.97 -14.14
C VAL A 37 -4.41 -20.11 -15.40
N SER A 38 -5.53 -19.42 -15.61
CA SER A 38 -5.65 -18.52 -16.75
C SER A 38 -4.57 -17.43 -16.72
N LYS A 39 -3.95 -17.18 -17.88
CA LYS A 39 -2.91 -16.15 -18.02
C LYS A 39 -3.39 -14.78 -17.53
N ILE A 40 -4.65 -14.42 -17.81
CA ILE A 40 -5.22 -13.14 -17.36
C ILE A 40 -5.34 -13.06 -15.84
N LEU A 41 -5.70 -14.17 -15.17
CA LEU A 41 -5.80 -14.26 -13.71
C LEU A 41 -4.42 -14.12 -13.06
N PHE A 42 -3.41 -14.75 -13.67
CA PHE A 42 -2.03 -14.62 -13.22
C PHE A 42 -1.52 -13.18 -13.39
N GLU A 43 -1.77 -12.55 -14.55
CA GLU A 43 -1.37 -11.16 -14.79
C GLU A 43 -2.08 -10.19 -13.83
N ILE A 44 -3.40 -10.33 -13.62
CA ILE A 44 -4.15 -9.49 -12.66
C ILE A 44 -3.59 -9.66 -11.25
N SER A 45 -3.36 -10.89 -10.78
CA SER A 45 -2.83 -11.12 -9.43
C SER A 45 -1.40 -10.60 -9.27
N PHE A 46 -0.59 -10.67 -10.32
CA PHE A 46 0.72 -10.05 -10.37
C PHE A 46 0.63 -8.52 -10.24
N TRP A 47 -0.19 -7.85 -11.06
CA TRP A 47 -0.35 -6.39 -10.96
C TRP A 47 -0.94 -5.95 -9.62
N LEU A 48 -1.85 -6.74 -9.06
CA LEU A 48 -2.43 -6.52 -7.75
C LEU A 48 -1.36 -6.55 -6.64
N LEU A 49 -0.40 -7.47 -6.72
CA LEU A 49 0.75 -7.49 -5.82
C LEU A 49 1.57 -6.19 -5.90
N TRP A 50 1.81 -5.68 -7.11
CA TRP A 50 2.55 -4.41 -7.29
C TRP A 50 1.77 -3.19 -6.80
N MET A 51 0.44 -3.21 -6.86
CA MET A 51 -0.40 -2.14 -6.31
C MET A 51 -0.22 -1.95 -4.80
N ASN A 52 0.20 -2.97 -4.05
CA ASN A 52 0.51 -2.88 -2.62
C ASN A 52 1.42 -1.68 -2.29
N SER A 53 2.47 -1.48 -3.10
CA SER A 53 3.42 -0.38 -2.93
C SER A 53 2.78 0.99 -3.16
N THR A 54 1.77 1.08 -4.02
CA THR A 54 1.03 2.32 -4.29
C THR A 54 0.08 2.70 -3.16
N CYS A 55 -0.37 1.73 -2.36
CA CYS A 55 -1.24 1.99 -1.22
C CYS A 55 -0.49 2.60 -0.03
N ASN A 56 0.80 2.28 0.14
CA ASN A 56 1.60 2.72 1.28
C ASN A 56 1.60 4.26 1.49
N PRO A 57 1.83 5.12 0.47
CA PRO A 57 1.73 6.57 0.60
C PRO A 57 0.37 7.10 1.09
N PHE A 58 -0.72 6.36 0.88
CA PHE A 58 -2.04 6.74 1.37
C PHE A 58 -2.29 6.23 2.79
N LEU A 59 -1.90 4.99 3.06
CA LEU A 59 -2.08 4.36 4.38
C LEU A 59 -1.35 5.10 5.50
N TYR A 60 -0.11 5.57 5.27
CA TYR A 60 0.64 6.26 6.34
C TYR A 60 -0.03 7.54 6.86
N PRO A 61 -0.49 8.49 6.01
CA PRO A 61 -1.25 9.66 6.45
C PRO A 61 -2.59 9.33 7.13
N PHE A 62 -3.31 8.29 6.68
CA PHE A 62 -4.61 7.94 7.27
C PHE A 62 -4.49 7.32 8.66
N ILE A 63 -3.45 6.51 8.89
CA ILE A 63 -3.30 5.81 10.16
C ILE A 63 -2.51 6.65 11.18
N GLN A 64 -1.52 7.45 10.76
CA GLN A 64 -0.67 8.21 11.67
C GLN A 64 -0.85 9.73 11.52
N ILE A 65 -1.46 10.35 12.54
CA ILE A 65 -1.62 11.82 12.63
C ILE A 65 -0.28 12.58 12.51
N LYS A 66 0.82 12.04 13.02
CA LYS A 66 2.15 12.67 12.90
C LYS A 66 2.62 12.74 11.45
N TYR A 67 2.48 11.63 10.70
CA TYR A 67 2.78 11.60 9.26
C TYR A 67 1.85 12.51 8.48
N ARG A 68 0.56 12.53 8.80
CA ARG A 68 -0.40 13.46 8.18
C ARG A 68 0.04 14.91 8.31
N ARG A 69 0.48 15.33 9.50
CA ARG A 69 0.95 16.71 9.74
C ARG A 69 2.22 17.03 8.93
N ALA A 70 3.17 16.10 8.86
CA ALA A 70 4.37 16.28 8.04
C ALA A 70 4.04 16.37 6.54
N TYR A 71 3.13 15.52 6.06
CA TYR A 71 2.66 15.53 4.69
C TYR A 71 1.96 16.84 4.32
N MET A 72 1.07 17.34 5.19
CA MET A 72 0.41 18.64 4.97
C MET A 72 1.40 19.80 4.96
N LYS A 73 2.46 19.76 5.78
CA LYS A 73 3.53 20.77 5.73
C LYS A 73 4.28 20.74 4.41
N LEU A 74 4.66 19.55 3.91
CA LEU A 74 5.30 19.40 2.60
C LEU A 74 4.41 19.94 1.48
N PHE A 75 3.11 19.62 1.51
CA PHE A 75 2.14 20.09 0.53
C PHE A 75 1.96 21.61 0.57
N GLN A 76 1.87 22.22 1.76
CA GLN A 76 1.79 23.67 1.91
C GLN A 76 3.07 24.38 1.42
N SER A 77 4.24 23.82 1.72
CA SER A 77 5.52 24.34 1.23
C SER A 77 5.61 24.29 -0.30
N PHE A 78 5.13 23.19 -0.91
CA PHE A 78 5.04 23.05 -2.36
C PHE A 78 4.14 24.11 -2.98
N ILE A 79 2.92 24.30 -2.45
CA ILE A 79 2.01 25.35 -2.93
C ILE A 79 2.65 26.75 -2.81
N LYS A 80 3.29 27.04 -1.68
CA LYS A 80 4.00 28.32 -1.47
C LYS A 80 5.13 28.52 -2.48
N PHE A 81 5.90 27.48 -2.79
CA PHE A 81 6.95 27.53 -3.80
C PHE A 81 6.37 27.89 -5.18
N PHE A 82 5.28 27.23 -5.60
CA PHE A 82 4.62 27.53 -6.88
C PHE A 82 4.02 28.94 -6.93
N ASN A 83 3.41 29.40 -5.84
CA ASN A 83 2.87 30.76 -5.75
C ASN A 83 3.96 31.84 -5.68
N PHE A 84 5.17 31.51 -5.21
CA PHE A 84 6.32 32.40 -5.22
C PHE A 84 7.02 32.44 -6.59
N SER A 85 7.00 31.32 -7.33
CA SER A 85 7.56 31.24 -8.68
C SER A 85 6.71 31.88 -9.78
N ARG A 86 5.55 32.44 -9.43
CA ARG A 86 4.57 33.04 -10.34
C ARG A 86 4.44 34.53 -10.05
#